data_AF-A0A382MRC8-F1
#
_entry.id   AF-A0A382MRC8-F1
#
_cell.length_a   1.000
_cell.length_b   1.000
_cell.length_c   1.000
_cell.angle_alpha   90.00
_cell.angle_beta   90.00
_cell.angle_gamma   90.00
#
_symmetry.space_group_name_H-M   'P 1'
#
loop_
_entity.id
_entity.type
_entity.pdbx_description
1 polymer ?
#
loop_
_entity_poly.entity_id
_entity_poly.type
_entity_poly.pdbx_seq_one_letter_code
_entity_poly.pdbx_strand_id
1 'polypeptide(L)'
;VAGVHLRVQYLRESLQFLDMELGELFIDAYDTLFFWDSTEASYLDVYSFYLANEYTYSSGTASIATAYFKAKNSLDSELIYLRPATRMVTPDNEPIIIKSYGKATINVD
;
A
#
# COMPACT_ATOMS: atom_id res chain seq x y z
N VAL A 1 -2.24 3.59 -13.76
CA VAL A 1 -1.36 2.77 -12.90
C VAL A 1 -1.72 1.31 -13.15
N ALA A 2 -0.74 0.46 -13.43
CA ALA A 2 -0.97 -0.98 -13.64
C ALA A 2 -0.35 -1.86 -12.56
N GLY A 3 0.63 -1.32 -11.82
CA GLY A 3 1.24 -2.02 -10.70
C GLY A 3 1.74 -1.07 -9.63
N VAL A 4 1.67 -1.55 -8.40
CA VAL A 4 2.09 -0.84 -7.19
C VAL A 4 2.83 -1.81 -6.28
N HIS A 5 3.95 -1.34 -5.76
CA HIS A 5 4.57 -1.90 -4.56
C HIS A 5 4.69 -0.79 -3.52
N LEU A 6 4.03 -0.95 -2.38
CA LEU A 6 4.17 -0.06 -1.23
C LEU A 6 4.99 -0.77 -0.17
N ARG A 7 6.01 -0.09 0.37
CA ARG A 7 6.71 -0.55 1.57
C ARG A 7 6.45 0.44 2.69
N VAL A 8 5.63 0.03 3.66
CA VAL A 8 5.20 0.89 4.77
C VAL A 8 5.84 0.41 6.06
N GLN A 9 6.59 1.29 6.72
CA GLN A 9 7.14 1.04 8.05
C GLN A 9 6.11 1.41 9.12
N TYR A 10 6.03 0.59 10.17
CA TYR A 10 5.22 0.86 11.36
C TYR A 10 5.91 0.36 12.64
N LEU A 11 5.60 0.96 13.78
CA LEU A 11 6.15 0.56 15.08
C LEU A 11 5.40 -0.67 15.63
N ARG A 12 6.01 -1.87 15.52
CA ARG A 12 5.40 -3.13 16.01
C ARG A 12 5.20 -3.18 17.53
N GLU A 13 5.93 -2.38 18.28
CA GLU A 13 5.76 -2.24 19.72
C GLU A 13 4.40 -1.61 20.06
N SER A 14 3.93 -0.69 19.21
CA SER A 14 2.68 0.04 19.40
C SER A 14 1.53 -0.51 18.57
N LEU A 15 1.80 -1.14 17.42
CA LEU A 15 0.78 -1.65 16.50
C LEU A 15 0.97 -3.14 16.19
N GLN A 16 -0.13 -3.87 16.17
CA GLN A 16 -0.24 -5.20 15.60
C GLN A 16 -0.98 -5.11 14.27
N PHE A 17 -0.31 -5.49 13.17
CA PHE A 17 -1.00 -5.68 11.90
C PHE A 17 -1.95 -6.89 12.00
N LEU A 18 -3.17 -6.76 11.49
CA LEU A 18 -4.22 -7.79 11.56
C LEU A 18 -4.48 -8.39 10.19
N ASP A 19 -4.82 -7.54 9.22
CA ASP A 19 -5.25 -7.96 7.90
C ASP A 19 -5.18 -6.77 6.93
N MET A 20 -5.41 -7.04 5.65
CA MET A 20 -5.47 -6.05 4.60
C MET A 20 -6.44 -6.40 3.49
N GLU A 21 -7.15 -5.39 3.02
CA GLU A 21 -8.10 -5.48 1.91
C GLU A 21 -7.63 -4.70 0.69
N LEU A 22 -8.02 -5.18 -0.50
CA LEU A 22 -7.78 -4.50 -1.77
C LEU A 22 -8.54 -3.17 -1.81
N GLY A 23 -7.88 -2.11 -2.27
CA GLY A 23 -8.50 -0.80 -2.43
C GLY A 23 -9.23 -0.63 -3.77
N GLU A 24 -10.10 0.37 -3.79
CA GLU A 24 -10.98 0.74 -4.91
C GLU A 24 -10.24 0.99 -6.24
N LEU A 25 -8.97 1.42 -6.20
CA LEU A 25 -8.21 1.72 -7.42
C LEU A 25 -8.12 0.51 -8.37
N PHE A 26 -8.21 -0.71 -7.83
CA PHE A 26 -8.07 -1.94 -8.61
C PHE A 26 -9.29 -2.87 -8.51
N ILE A 27 -10.40 -2.40 -7.94
CA ILE A 27 -11.56 -3.26 -7.66
C ILE A 27 -12.28 -3.73 -8.94
N ASP A 28 -12.25 -2.92 -10.00
CA ASP A 28 -12.83 -3.24 -11.32
C ASP A 28 -11.80 -3.76 -12.32
N ALA A 29 -10.54 -3.93 -11.90
CA ALA A 29 -9.51 -4.47 -12.77
C ALA A 29 -9.66 -5.99 -12.89
N TYR A 30 -9.64 -6.49 -14.13
CA TYR A 30 -9.67 -7.93 -14.41
C TYR A 30 -8.36 -8.58 -13.93
N ASP A 31 -8.46 -9.74 -13.27
CA ASP A 31 -7.32 -10.54 -12.79
C ASP A 31 -6.33 -9.77 -11.89
N THR A 32 -6.84 -8.96 -10.97
CA THR A 32 -6.00 -8.30 -9.97
C THR A 32 -5.29 -9.31 -9.07
N LEU A 33 -3.96 -9.24 -9.08
CA LEU A 33 -3.09 -9.91 -8.13
C LEU A 33 -2.80 -8.96 -6.97
N PHE A 34 -3.32 -9.33 -5.80
CA PHE A 34 -3.15 -8.59 -4.56
C PHE A 34 -2.57 -9.49 -3.49
N PHE A 35 -1.42 -9.10 -2.94
CA PHE A 35 -0.79 -9.80 -1.83
C PHE A 35 0.03 -8.85 -0.98
N TRP A 36 0.21 -9.23 0.26
CA TRP A 36 0.95 -8.45 1.24
C TRP A 36 1.80 -9.36 2.12
N ASP A 37 2.86 -8.79 2.68
CA ASP A 37 3.73 -9.46 3.63
C ASP A 37 4.08 -8.52 4.78
N SER A 38 4.01 -9.05 6.00
CA SER A 38 4.36 -8.34 7.24
C SER A 38 5.44 -9.07 8.06
N THR A 39 6.14 -10.04 7.45
CA THR A 39 7.06 -10.95 8.15
C THR A 39 8.47 -10.36 8.31
N GLU A 40 8.95 -9.57 7.34
CA GLU A 40 10.21 -8.82 7.45
C GLU A 40 10.09 -7.71 8.50
N ALA A 41 11.05 -7.65 9.44
CA ALA A 41 10.94 -6.90 10.68
C ALA A 41 10.59 -5.40 10.47
N SER A 42 9.34 -5.06 10.82
CA SER A 42 8.78 -3.68 10.92
C SER A 42 8.26 -3.07 9.61
N TYR A 43 8.13 -3.86 8.55
CA TYR A 43 7.55 -3.40 7.29
C TYR A 43 6.29 -4.17 6.92
N LEU A 44 5.42 -3.48 6.20
CA LEU A 44 4.29 -4.04 5.48
C LEU A 44 4.57 -3.79 3.99
N ASP A 45 4.86 -4.86 3.28
CA ASP A 45 4.98 -4.87 1.84
C ASP A 45 3.62 -5.16 1.23
N VAL A 46 3.17 -4.30 0.32
CA VAL A 46 1.88 -4.41 -0.37
C VAL A 46 2.12 -4.42 -1.86
N TYR A 47 1.62 -5.44 -2.53
CA TYR A 47 1.69 -5.59 -3.97
C TYR A 47 0.28 -5.61 -4.53
N SER A 48 0.02 -4.74 -5.50
CA SER A 48 -1.23 -4.71 -6.25
C SER A 48 -0.93 -4.46 -7.72
N PHE A 49 -1.26 -5.39 -8.59
CA PHE A 49 -1.09 -5.27 -10.03
C PHE A 49 -2.08 -6.15 -10.76
N TYR A 50 -2.36 -5.82 -12.01
CA TYR A 50 -3.21 -6.60 -12.89
C TYR A 50 -2.61 -6.59 -14.30
N LEU A 51 -3.07 -7.50 -15.14
CA LEU A 51 -2.68 -7.55 -16.54
C LEU A 51 -3.43 -6.46 -17.32
N ALA A 52 -2.88 -5.25 -17.31
CA ALA A 52 -3.40 -4.14 -18.08
C ALA A 52 -3.27 -4.39 -19.60
N ASN A 53 -4.33 -4.15 -20.36
CA ASN A 53 -4.29 -3.94 -21.81
C ASN A 53 -4.51 -2.46 -22.14
N GLU A 54 -4.56 -2.11 -23.43
CA GLU A 54 -4.70 -0.73 -23.91
C GLU A 54 -6.00 -0.02 -23.45
N TYR A 55 -7.00 -0.76 -22.97
CA TYR A 55 -8.30 -0.25 -22.50
C TYR A 55 -8.52 -0.39 -21.00
N THR A 56 -7.77 -1.25 -20.32
CA THR A 56 -7.91 -1.51 -18.89
C THR A 56 -6.73 -0.86 -18.19
N TYR A 57 -6.86 0.41 -17.79
CA TYR A 57 -5.94 0.98 -16.83
C TYR A 57 -6.63 1.80 -15.74
N SER A 58 -6.25 1.57 -14.49
CA SER A 58 -6.74 2.35 -13.36
C SER A 58 -6.15 3.76 -13.40
N SER A 59 -6.99 4.77 -13.34
CA SER A 59 -6.60 6.18 -13.29
C SER A 59 -7.47 6.96 -12.30
N GLY A 60 -6.95 8.08 -11.81
CA GLY A 60 -7.64 8.91 -10.80
C GLY A 60 -7.10 8.73 -9.39
N THR A 61 -7.90 9.16 -8.42
CA THR A 61 -7.56 9.16 -6.99
C THR A 61 -8.49 8.18 -6.28
N ALA A 62 -7.93 7.06 -5.82
CA ALA A 62 -8.66 6.03 -5.09
C ALA A 62 -7.72 5.27 -4.14
N SER A 63 -8.30 4.51 -3.21
CA SER A 63 -7.52 3.67 -2.28
C SER A 63 -6.81 2.54 -3.01
N ILE A 64 -5.56 2.25 -2.65
CA ILE A 64 -4.79 1.10 -3.17
C ILE A 64 -5.04 -0.15 -2.32
N ALA A 65 -5.07 0.03 -1.00
CA ALA A 65 -5.25 -1.01 -0.01
C ALA A 65 -5.70 -0.38 1.31
N THR A 66 -6.44 -1.16 2.10
CA THR A 66 -6.82 -0.80 3.47
C THR A 66 -6.14 -1.76 4.44
N ALA A 67 -5.29 -1.25 5.33
CA ALA A 67 -4.58 -2.04 6.33
C ALA A 67 -5.26 -1.89 7.70
N TYR A 68 -5.51 -3.03 8.37
CA TYR A 68 -6.12 -3.07 9.69
C TYR A 68 -5.05 -3.30 10.76
N PHE A 69 -5.04 -2.42 11.77
CA PHE A 69 -4.13 -2.51 12.90
C PHE A 69 -4.90 -2.55 14.22
N LYS A 70 -4.34 -3.28 15.18
CA LYS A 70 -4.73 -3.20 16.59
C LYS A 70 -3.64 -2.45 17.36
N ALA A 71 -4.02 -1.42 18.10
CA ALA A 71 -3.13 -0.74 19.04
C ALA A 71 -2.79 -1.68 20.21
N LYS A 72 -1.50 -1.76 20.57
CA LYS A 72 -0.98 -2.53 21.70
C LYS A 72 -0.79 -1.67 22.95
N ASN A 73 -0.62 -0.37 22.77
CA ASN A 73 -0.40 0.61 23.82
C ASN A 73 -1.04 1.96 23.42
N SER A 74 -1.03 2.91 24.34
CA SER A 74 -1.55 4.27 24.13
C SER A 74 -0.50 5.22 23.51
N LEU A 75 0.42 4.70 22.69
CA LEU A 75 1.41 5.52 22.00
C LEU A 75 0.97 5.76 20.56
N ASP A 76 0.88 7.04 20.20
CA ASP A 76 0.70 7.45 18.81
C ASP A 76 1.77 6.82 17.92
N SER A 77 1.35 6.37 16.74
CA SER A 77 2.20 5.62 15.84
C SER A 77 2.13 6.18 14.43
N GLU A 78 3.29 6.31 13.79
CA GLU A 78 3.39 6.76 12.41
C GLU A 78 3.56 5.59 11.44
N LEU A 79 2.95 5.74 10.26
CA LEU A 79 3.10 4.86 9.10
C LEU A 79 3.92 5.61 8.05
N ILE A 80 5.10 5.06 7.71
CA ILE A 80 6.09 5.73 6.86
C ILE A 80 6.29 4.96 5.57
N TYR A 81 6.00 5.58 4.43
CA TYR A 81 6.33 5.02 3.12
C TYR A 81 7.84 5.09 2.87
N LEU A 82 8.49 3.93 2.72
CA LEU A 82 9.92 3.85 2.48
C LEU A 82 10.30 4.11 1.02
N ARG A 83 11.39 4.85 0.85
CA ARG A 83 11.98 5.23 -0.44
C ARG A 83 13.36 4.56 -0.59
N PRO A 84 13.74 4.05 -1.78
CA PRO A 84 12.96 4.01 -3.03
C PRO A 84 12.04 2.78 -3.16
N ALA A 85 11.88 1.97 -2.11
CA ALA A 85 11.15 0.71 -2.17
C ALA A 85 9.68 0.86 -2.61
N THR A 86 9.04 1.98 -2.25
CA THR A 86 7.70 2.30 -2.74
C THR A 86 7.75 2.77 -4.20
N ARG A 87 7.05 2.05 -5.09
CA ARG A 87 7.02 2.31 -6.54
C ARG A 87 5.66 2.09 -7.17
N MET A 88 5.41 2.80 -8.26
CA MET A 88 4.23 2.64 -9.12
C MET A 88 4.70 2.55 -10.58
N VAL A 89 3.96 1.81 -11.40
CA VAL A 89 4.28 1.64 -12.82
C VAL A 89 3.06 1.84 -13.73
N THR A 90 3.34 2.23 -14.97
CA THR A 90 2.37 2.28 -16.07
C THR A 90 2.03 0.86 -16.57
N PRO A 91 1.02 0.69 -17.44
CA PRO A 91 0.77 -0.57 -18.15
C PRO A 91 1.99 -1.15 -18.87
N ASP A 92 2.84 -0.28 -19.45
CA ASP A 92 4.09 -0.67 -20.12
C ASP A 92 5.25 -0.96 -19.14
N ASN A 93 4.96 -1.07 -17.84
CA ASN A 93 5.93 -1.24 -16.76
C ASN A 93 6.95 -0.08 -16.64
N GLU A 94 6.60 1.11 -17.13
CA GLU A 94 7.43 2.30 -16.97
C GLU A 94 7.25 2.89 -15.56
N PRO A 95 8.33 3.30 -14.86
CA PRO A 95 8.25 3.89 -13.53
C PRO A 95 7.45 5.21 -13.52
N ILE A 96 6.51 5.31 -12.60
CA ILE A 96 5.79 6.56 -12.32
C ILE A 96 6.52 7.33 -11.22
N ILE A 97 6.83 8.59 -11.47
CA ILE A 97 7.49 9.47 -10.49
C ILE A 97 6.49 9.87 -9.40
N ILE A 98 6.73 9.40 -8.18
CA ILE A 98 5.97 9.81 -6.99
C ILE A 98 6.49 11.18 -6.52
N LYS A 99 5.66 12.22 -6.68
CA LYS A 99 6.03 13.61 -6.35
C LYS A 99 6.05 13.90 -4.86
N SER A 100 5.22 13.21 -4.09
CA SER A 100 5.12 13.38 -2.64
C SER A 100 4.55 12.13 -2.00
N TYR A 101 4.77 11.99 -0.69
CA TYR A 101 4.23 10.92 0.13
C TYR A 101 3.39 11.54 1.23
N GLY A 102 2.23 10.96 1.50
CA GLY A 102 1.41 11.34 2.66
C GLY A 102 2.08 10.91 3.96
N LYS A 103 1.66 11.55 5.06
CA LYS A 103 1.95 11.12 6.43
C LYS A 103 0.68 10.48 7.00
N ALA A 104 0.80 9.28 7.55
CA ALA A 104 -0.30 8.61 8.23
C ALA A 104 0.07 8.39 9.70
N THR A 105 -0.86 8.70 10.60
CA THR A 105 -0.70 8.57 12.05
C THR A 105 -1.93 7.87 12.62
N ILE A 106 -1.70 6.94 13.55
CA ILE A 106 -2.74 6.33 14.38
C ILE A 106 -2.59 6.94 15.77
N ASN A 107 -3.59 7.72 16.18
CA ASN A 107 -3.65 8.31 17.51
C ASN A 107 -4.48 7.40 18.43
N VAL A 108 -4.00 7.17 19.64
CA VAL A 108 -4.66 6.30 20.62
C VAL A 108 -4.99 7.13 21.85
N ASP A 109 -6.20 7.69 21.87
CA ASP A 109 -6.77 8.43 23.01
C ASP A 109 -7.35 7.48 24.08
#